data_AF-A0A2A5H433-F1
#
_entry.id   AF-A0A2A5H433-F1
#
_cell.length_a   1.000
_cell.length_b   1.000
_cell.length_c   1.000
_cell.angle_alpha   90.00
_cell.angle_beta   90.00
_cell.angle_gamma   90.00
#
_symmetry.space_group_name_H-M   'P 1'
#
loop_
_entity.id
_entity.type
_entity.pdbx_description
1 polymer ?
#
loop_
_entity_poly.entity_id
_entity_poly.type
_entity_poly.pdbx_seq_one_letter_code
_entity_poly.pdbx_strand_id
1 'polypeptide(L)'
;MFVSQLLIGALLICVTVVIHAVFLDYLIGWMKRSSNYARLVLRRYWKVPLLVLVVLGIFTAHIVEIWVWAIFYLYIEVLPDLESALYFSTTTFTTVGYGDVFLDKDWRLVSSFQSANGFILFGWSTAFIFEIMSKLYENDSRNEN
;
A
#
# COMPACT_ATOMS: atom_id res chain seq x y z
N MET A 1 16.31 -11.64 -21.60
CA MET A 1 16.30 -11.68 -20.12
C MET A 1 16.26 -10.30 -19.48
N PHE A 2 17.29 -9.46 -19.63
CA PHE A 2 17.29 -8.12 -18.99
C PHE A 2 16.06 -7.26 -19.37
N VAL A 3 15.77 -7.13 -20.67
CA VAL A 3 14.57 -6.42 -21.16
C VAL A 3 13.27 -7.04 -20.63
N SER A 4 13.22 -8.36 -20.50
CA SER A 4 12.07 -9.08 -19.95
C SER A 4 11.82 -8.70 -18.49
N GLN A 5 12.87 -8.61 -17.66
CA GLN A 5 12.77 -8.14 -16.27
C GLN A 5 12.26 -6.69 -16.17
N LEU A 6 12.71 -5.81 -17.08
CA LEU A 6 12.22 -4.42 -17.13
C LEU A 6 10.72 -4.37 -17.44
N LEU A 7 10.27 -5.11 -18.46
CA LEU A 7 8.86 -5.14 -18.87
C LEU A 7 7.98 -5.75 -17.79
N ILE A 8 8.41 -6.86 -17.18
CA ILE A 8 7.67 -7.53 -16.10
C ILE A 8 7.61 -6.64 -14.86
N GLY A 9 8.73 -6.06 -14.46
CA GLY A 9 8.78 -5.12 -13.32
C GLY A 9 7.88 -3.91 -13.55
N ALA A 10 7.95 -3.29 -14.74
CA ALA A 10 7.08 -2.17 -15.09
C ALA A 10 5.60 -2.55 -15.07
N LEU A 11 5.24 -3.73 -15.59
CA LEU A 11 3.87 -4.23 -15.57
C LEU A 11 3.36 -4.41 -14.14
N LEU A 12 4.14 -5.06 -13.26
CA LEU A 12 3.76 -5.28 -11.86
C LEU A 12 3.65 -3.96 -11.09
N ILE A 13 4.56 -3.01 -11.34
CA ILE A 13 4.45 -1.64 -10.82
C ILE A 13 3.13 -1.01 -11.27
N CYS A 14 2.83 -1.00 -12.57
CA CYS A 14 1.58 -0.43 -13.07
C CYS A 14 0.35 -1.07 -12.41
N VAL A 15 0.31 -2.40 -12.30
CA VAL A 15 -0.78 -3.12 -11.65
C VAL A 15 -0.95 -2.68 -10.20
N THR A 16 0.12 -2.69 -9.42
CA THR A 16 0.07 -2.29 -7.99
C THR A 16 -0.26 -0.81 -7.80
N VAL A 17 0.26 0.09 -8.64
CA VAL A 17 -0.08 1.52 -8.62
C VAL A 17 -1.57 1.74 -8.92
N VAL A 18 -2.15 1.03 -9.88
CA VAL A 18 -3.58 1.11 -10.19
C VAL A 18 -4.41 0.57 -9.02
N ILE A 19 -4.03 -0.57 -8.44
CA ILE A 19 -4.68 -1.13 -7.26
C ILE A 19 -4.66 -0.11 -6.11
N HIS A 20 -3.50 0.48 -5.84
CA HIS A 20 -3.33 1.50 -4.80
C HIS A 20 -4.25 2.70 -5.02
N ALA A 21 -4.23 3.27 -6.23
CA ALA A 21 -5.04 4.43 -6.59
C ALA A 21 -6.54 4.15 -6.43
N VAL A 22 -7.01 2.98 -6.88
CA VAL A 22 -8.41 2.55 -6.73
C VAL A 22 -8.79 2.38 -5.26
N PHE A 23 -7.90 1.79 -4.45
CA PHE A 23 -8.12 1.66 -3.01
C PHE A 23 -8.22 3.01 -2.31
N LEU A 24 -7.34 3.95 -2.62
CA LEU A 24 -7.38 5.30 -2.06
C LEU A 24 -8.66 6.04 -2.47
N ASP A 25 -9.06 5.98 -3.75
CA ASP A 25 -10.32 6.60 -4.21
C ASP A 25 -11.55 6.01 -3.49
N TYR A 26 -11.59 4.69 -3.35
CA TYR A 26 -12.63 4.00 -2.58
C TYR A 26 -12.64 4.47 -1.11
N LEU A 27 -11.47 4.59 -0.49
CA LEU A 27 -11.34 5.02 0.90
C LEU A 27 -11.82 6.46 1.10
N ILE A 28 -11.51 7.38 0.17
CA ILE A 28 -12.05 8.75 0.16
C ILE A 28 -13.57 8.73 0.05
N GLY A 29 -14.11 7.94 -0.88
CA GLY A 29 -15.55 7.81 -1.08
C GLY A 29 -16.27 7.28 0.16
N TRP A 30 -15.70 6.26 0.80
CA TRP A 30 -16.20 5.70 2.06
C TRP A 30 -16.15 6.71 3.20
N MET A 31 -15.05 7.44 3.36
CA MET A 31 -14.90 8.49 4.37
C MET A 31 -15.95 9.60 4.23
N LYS A 32 -16.19 10.08 3.00
CA LYS A 32 -17.20 11.13 2.74
C LYS A 32 -18.61 10.69 3.17
N ARG A 33 -18.97 9.43 2.93
CA ARG A 33 -20.26 8.85 3.36
C ARG A 33 -20.30 8.64 4.89
N SER A 34 -19.22 8.15 5.47
CA SER A 34 -19.13 7.79 6.89
C SER A 34 -19.03 9.01 7.82
N SER A 35 -18.44 10.12 7.35
CA SER A 35 -18.20 11.34 8.16
C SER A 35 -19.48 11.96 8.72
N ASN A 36 -20.63 11.83 8.04
CA ASN A 36 -21.91 12.33 8.56
C ASN A 36 -22.42 11.49 9.75
N TYR A 37 -22.24 10.17 9.70
CA TYR A 37 -22.59 9.28 10.81
C TYR A 37 -21.62 9.42 11.99
N ALA A 38 -20.32 9.46 11.74
CA ALA A 38 -19.30 9.55 12.79
C ALA A 38 -19.40 10.86 13.60
N ARG A 39 -19.67 11.99 12.91
CA ARG A 39 -19.90 13.30 13.57
C ARG A 39 -21.12 13.29 14.49
N LEU A 40 -22.18 12.58 14.12
CA LEU A 40 -23.42 12.49 14.88
C LEU A 40 -23.27 11.64 16.16
N VAL A 41 -22.46 10.59 16.12
CA VAL A 41 -22.34 9.62 17.23
C VAL A 41 -21.22 10.00 18.22
N LEU A 42 -20.08 10.52 17.76
CA LEU A 42 -18.86 10.70 18.57
C LEU A 42 -18.46 12.19 18.71
N ARG A 43 -19.28 12.95 19.42
CA ARG A 43 -19.23 14.43 19.52
C ARG A 43 -17.82 15.06 19.71
N ARG A 44 -16.96 14.54 20.60
CA ARG A 44 -15.65 15.15 20.95
C ARG A 44 -14.43 14.47 20.30
N TYR A 45 -14.50 13.17 19.97
CA TYR A 45 -13.33 12.37 19.55
C TYR A 45 -13.52 11.60 18.23
N TRP A 46 -14.56 11.89 17.44
CA TRP A 46 -14.86 11.16 16.19
C TRP A 46 -13.70 11.09 15.17
N LYS A 47 -12.74 12.01 15.25
CA LYS A 47 -11.57 12.08 14.36
C LYS A 47 -10.59 10.91 14.53
N VAL A 48 -10.34 10.50 15.78
CA VAL A 48 -9.39 9.43 16.11
C VAL A 48 -9.79 8.08 15.47
N PRO A 49 -11.00 7.55 15.68
CA PRO A 49 -11.39 6.27 15.07
C PRO A 49 -11.44 6.36 13.54
N LEU A 50 -11.77 7.51 12.96
CA LEU A 50 -11.73 7.69 11.51
C LEU A 50 -10.30 7.55 10.97
N LEU A 51 -9.33 8.23 11.58
CA LEU A 51 -7.92 8.13 11.18
C LEU A 51 -7.37 6.71 11.36
N VAL A 52 -7.73 6.02 12.44
CA VAL A 52 -7.36 4.61 12.63
C VAL A 52 -7.91 3.74 11.49
N LEU A 53 -9.19 3.89 11.13
CA LEU A 53 -9.80 3.14 10.03
C LEU A 53 -9.16 3.46 8.67
N VAL A 54 -8.76 4.72 8.44
CA VAL A 54 -8.01 5.11 7.25
C VAL A 54 -6.67 4.40 7.17
N VAL A 55 -5.89 4.43 8.26
CA VAL A 55 -4.58 3.76 8.32
C VAL A 55 -4.73 2.26 8.10
N LEU A 56 -5.70 1.62 8.73
CA LEU A 56 -5.98 0.19 8.53
C LEU A 56 -6.44 -0.13 7.10
N GLY A 57 -7.24 0.75 6.49
CA GLY A 57 -7.64 0.63 5.08
C GLY A 57 -6.45 0.71 4.13
N ILE A 58 -5.54 1.64 4.38
CA ILE A 58 -4.28 1.77 3.63
C ILE A 58 -3.39 0.53 3.82
N PHE A 59 -3.25 0.01 5.05
CA PHE A 59 -2.53 -1.23 5.29
C PHE A 59 -3.11 -2.41 4.49
N THR A 60 -4.43 -2.47 4.36
CA THR A 60 -5.11 -3.50 3.55
C THR A 60 -4.71 -3.39 2.07
N ALA A 61 -4.59 -2.18 1.53
CA ALA A 61 -4.11 -1.97 0.15
C ALA A 61 -2.68 -2.51 -0.04
N HIS A 62 -1.77 -2.21 0.89
CA HIS A 62 -0.38 -2.71 0.84
C HIS A 62 -0.33 -4.24 0.94
N ILE A 63 -1.19 -4.86 1.77
CA ILE A 63 -1.30 -6.32 1.83
C ILE A 63 -1.68 -6.85 0.44
N VAL A 64 -2.72 -6.31 -0.20
CA VAL A 64 -3.12 -6.77 -1.54
C VAL A 64 -1.98 -6.63 -2.55
N GLU A 65 -1.24 -5.51 -2.52
CA GLU A 65 -0.08 -5.29 -3.40
C GLU A 65 1.05 -6.30 -3.15
N ILE A 66 1.38 -6.58 -1.88
CA ILE A 66 2.37 -7.59 -1.50
C ILE A 66 1.95 -8.97 -2.01
N TRP A 67 0.66 -9.30 -1.93
CA TRP A 67 0.13 -10.55 -2.46
C TRP A 67 0.24 -10.65 -3.98
N VAL A 68 0.07 -9.55 -4.72
CA VAL A 68 0.29 -9.52 -6.17
C VAL A 68 1.73 -9.92 -6.50
N TRP A 69 2.72 -9.39 -5.77
CA TRP A 69 4.12 -9.77 -5.95
C TRP A 69 4.39 -11.23 -5.54
N ALA A 70 3.84 -11.68 -4.41
CA ALA A 70 4.04 -13.05 -3.93
C ALA A 70 3.46 -14.10 -4.88
N ILE A 71 2.23 -13.88 -5.36
CA ILE A 71 1.58 -14.75 -6.34
C ILE A 71 2.38 -14.77 -7.64
N PHE A 72 2.92 -13.63 -8.08
CA PHE A 72 3.79 -13.58 -9.24
C PHE A 72 5.02 -14.50 -9.07
N TYR A 73 5.73 -14.42 -7.94
CA TYR A 73 6.91 -15.27 -7.70
C TYR A 73 6.58 -16.76 -7.58
N LEU A 74 5.42 -17.11 -7.02
CA LEU A 74 4.93 -18.49 -7.04
C LEU A 74 4.62 -18.98 -8.46
N TYR A 75 3.97 -18.15 -9.26
CA TYR A 75 3.56 -18.51 -10.62
C TYR A 75 4.74 -18.78 -11.54
N ILE A 76 5.85 -18.06 -11.37
CA ILE A 76 7.09 -18.29 -12.12
C ILE A 76 8.01 -19.34 -11.47
N GLU A 77 7.54 -19.99 -10.39
CA GLU A 77 8.25 -21.06 -9.67
C GLU A 77 9.66 -20.66 -9.19
N VAL A 78 9.88 -19.37 -8.91
CA VAL A 78 11.20 -18.88 -8.43
C VAL A 78 11.37 -19.04 -6.93
N LEU A 79 10.26 -19.19 -6.19
CA LEU A 79 10.26 -19.48 -4.77
C LEU A 79 9.49 -20.78 -4.49
N PRO A 80 9.96 -21.60 -3.54
CA PRO A 80 9.49 -22.98 -3.39
C PRO A 80 8.06 -23.10 -2.86
N ASP A 81 7.57 -22.11 -2.10
CA ASP A 81 6.30 -22.20 -1.39
C ASP A 81 5.72 -20.82 -1.05
N LEU A 82 4.45 -20.81 -0.61
CA LEU A 82 3.71 -19.58 -0.32
C LEU A 82 4.30 -18.78 0.84
N GLU A 83 4.81 -19.44 1.86
CA GLU A 83 5.41 -18.78 3.03
C GLU A 83 6.67 -18.02 2.60
N SER A 84 7.58 -18.67 1.87
CA SER A 84 8.79 -18.02 1.34
C SER A 84 8.45 -16.89 0.36
N ALA A 85 7.45 -17.05 -0.52
CA ALA A 85 7.00 -16.01 -1.44
C ALA A 85 6.39 -14.78 -0.76
N LEU A 86 5.53 -14.99 0.23
CA LEU A 86 4.95 -13.89 1.01
C LEU A 86 5.99 -13.22 1.90
N TYR A 87 6.87 -13.99 2.55
CA TYR A 87 7.95 -13.46 3.38
C TYR A 87 8.93 -12.62 2.55
N PHE A 88 9.40 -13.15 1.43
CA PHE A 88 10.27 -12.42 0.49
C PHE A 88 9.59 -11.16 -0.02
N SER A 89 8.32 -11.26 -0.42
CA SER A 89 7.59 -10.12 -0.97
C SER A 89 7.36 -9.04 0.07
N THR A 90 7.00 -9.42 1.29
CA THR A 90 6.77 -8.48 2.39
C THR A 90 8.06 -7.74 2.74
N THR A 91 9.15 -8.47 2.97
CA THR A 91 10.44 -7.88 3.38
C THR A 91 11.05 -7.02 2.28
N THR A 92 10.91 -7.42 1.02
CA THR A 92 11.41 -6.66 -0.13
C THR A 92 10.58 -5.40 -0.36
N PHE A 93 9.26 -5.51 -0.37
CA PHE A 93 8.33 -4.40 -0.60
C PHE A 93 8.40 -3.35 0.51
N THR A 94 8.59 -3.77 1.77
CA THR A 94 8.78 -2.86 2.90
C THR A 94 10.21 -2.33 3.02
N THR A 95 11.11 -2.69 2.10
CA THR A 95 12.53 -2.30 2.08
C THR A 95 13.38 -2.82 3.24
N VAL A 96 12.86 -3.77 4.03
CA VAL A 96 13.57 -4.41 5.13
C VAL A 96 14.71 -5.30 4.62
N GLY A 97 14.41 -6.18 3.68
CA GLY A 97 15.40 -6.99 2.94
C GLY A 97 16.44 -7.73 3.80
N TYR A 98 16.00 -8.60 4.72
CA TYR A 98 16.90 -9.37 5.61
C TYR A 98 18.01 -10.15 4.88
N GLY A 99 17.79 -10.53 3.62
CA GLY A 99 18.81 -11.14 2.75
C GLY A 99 19.01 -12.64 2.95
N ASP A 100 18.14 -13.28 3.73
CA ASP A 100 18.04 -14.72 3.96
C ASP A 100 17.30 -15.45 2.82
N VAL A 101 16.32 -14.80 2.20
CA VAL A 101 15.66 -15.26 0.96
C VAL A 101 16.02 -14.30 -0.17
N PHE A 102 16.54 -14.82 -1.28
CA PHE A 102 16.92 -14.03 -2.45
C PHE A 102 16.56 -14.75 -3.75
N LEU A 103 16.35 -13.96 -4.80
CA LEU A 103 16.09 -14.49 -6.14
C LEU A 103 17.40 -14.62 -6.92
N ASP A 104 17.43 -15.59 -7.84
CA ASP A 104 18.54 -15.77 -8.77
C ASP A 104 18.78 -14.55 -9.65
N LYS A 105 19.93 -14.53 -10.35
CA LYS A 105 20.33 -13.46 -11.29
C LYS A 105 19.23 -13.14 -12.31
N ASP A 106 18.36 -14.12 -12.55
CA ASP A 106 17.30 -14.10 -13.53
C ASP A 106 16.07 -13.29 -13.10
N TRP A 107 15.97 -12.95 -11.81
CA TRP A 107 14.83 -12.22 -11.24
C TRP A 107 15.23 -11.13 -10.24
N ARG A 108 16.51 -11.01 -9.88
CA ARG A 108 17.01 -10.03 -8.90
C ARG A 108 16.72 -8.56 -9.25
N LEU A 109 16.60 -8.20 -10.53
CA LEU A 109 16.20 -6.83 -10.89
C LEU A 109 14.71 -6.57 -10.62
N VAL A 110 13.86 -7.59 -10.80
CA VAL A 110 12.42 -7.52 -10.51
C VAL A 110 12.18 -7.30 -9.01
N SER A 111 12.93 -7.98 -8.15
CA SER A 111 12.86 -7.71 -6.70
C SER A 111 13.37 -6.31 -6.32
N SER A 112 14.38 -5.79 -7.03
CA SER A 112 14.84 -4.41 -6.83
C SER A 112 13.72 -3.41 -7.17
N PHE A 113 12.97 -3.65 -8.24
CA PHE A 113 11.81 -2.84 -8.61
C PHE A 113 10.67 -2.95 -7.61
N GLN A 114 10.41 -4.14 -7.08
CA GLN A 114 9.43 -4.32 -6.01
C GLN A 114 9.74 -3.45 -4.78
N SER A 115 11.02 -3.40 -4.39
CA SER A 115 11.46 -2.59 -3.25
C SER A 115 11.27 -1.09 -3.51
N ALA A 116 11.68 -0.61 -4.68
CA ALA A 116 11.47 0.79 -5.08
C ALA A 116 9.98 1.16 -5.15
N ASN A 117 9.16 0.25 -5.68
CA ASN A 117 7.71 0.42 -5.77
C ASN A 117 7.05 0.54 -4.39
N GLY A 118 7.35 -0.39 -3.48
CA GLY A 118 6.81 -0.34 -2.13
C GLY A 118 7.21 0.94 -1.40
N PHE A 119 8.46 1.38 -1.52
CA PHE A 119 8.90 2.67 -0.98
C PHE A 119 8.06 3.85 -1.49
N ILE A 120 7.78 3.91 -2.79
CA ILE A 120 6.95 4.97 -3.39
C ILE A 120 5.50 4.89 -2.88
N LEU A 121 4.91 3.70 -2.78
CA LEU A 121 3.53 3.51 -2.33
C LEU A 121 3.35 3.85 -0.84
N PHE A 122 4.32 3.53 0.01
CA PHE A 122 4.35 4.00 1.40
C PHE A 122 4.48 5.54 1.49
N GLY A 123 5.31 6.13 0.62
CA GLY A 123 5.44 7.59 0.51
C GLY A 123 4.13 8.26 0.11
N TRP A 124 3.44 7.72 -0.91
CA TRP A 124 2.13 8.20 -1.34
C TRP A 124 1.09 8.07 -0.22
N SER A 125 1.08 6.95 0.48
CA SER A 125 0.19 6.71 1.63
C SER A 125 0.40 7.72 2.76
N THR A 126 1.66 8.07 3.06
CA THR A 126 1.98 9.08 4.06
C THR A 126 1.46 10.46 3.66
N ALA A 127 1.68 10.86 2.40
CA ALA A 127 1.16 12.12 1.87
C ALA A 127 -0.39 12.15 1.90
N PHE A 128 -1.03 11.02 1.59
CA PHE A 128 -2.48 10.88 1.63
C PHE A 128 -3.05 10.98 3.05
N ILE A 129 -2.42 10.33 4.04
CA ILE A 129 -2.81 10.46 5.46
C ILE A 129 -2.67 11.91 5.92
N PHE A 130 -1.56 12.58 5.55
CA PHE A 130 -1.35 13.99 5.88
C PHE A 130 -2.44 14.89 5.30
N GLU A 131 -2.81 14.69 4.03
CA GLU A 131 -3.90 15.43 3.38
C GLU A 131 -5.25 15.23 4.08
N ILE A 132 -5.55 13.99 4.51
CA ILE A 132 -6.75 13.69 5.29
C ILE A 132 -6.73 14.41 6.63
N MET A 133 -5.60 14.36 7.35
CA MET A 133 -5.47 15.04 8.63
C MET A 133 -5.66 16.54 8.45
N SER A 134 -4.96 17.16 7.51
CA SER A 134 -5.07 18.60 7.21
C SER A 134 -6.53 19.02 7.02
N LYS A 135 -7.27 18.34 6.15
CA LYS A 135 -8.70 18.58 5.90
C LYS A 135 -9.59 18.36 7.13
N LEU A 136 -9.25 17.38 7.97
CA LEU A 136 -10.01 17.12 9.20
C LEU A 136 -9.84 18.23 10.24
N TYR A 137 -8.64 18.79 10.37
CA TYR A 137 -8.32 19.81 11.37
C TYR A 137 -8.69 21.23 10.91
N GLU A 138 -8.55 21.55 9.62
CA GLU A 138 -8.99 22.84 9.06
C GLU A 138 -10.50 23.07 9.27
N ASN A 139 -11.32 22.04 9.07
CA ASN A 139 -12.77 22.13 9.26
C ASN A 139 -13.21 22.40 10.70
N ASP A 140 -12.41 22.06 11.72
CA ASP A 140 -12.74 22.41 13.11
C ASP A 140 -12.51 23.91 13.38
N SER A 141 -11.37 24.45 12.91
CA SER A 141 -11.03 25.87 13.09
C SER A 141 -12.07 26.83 12.50
N ARG A 142 -12.80 26.37 11.47
CA ARG A 142 -13.85 27.15 10.81
C ARG A 142 -15.22 27.00 11.46
N ASN A 143 -15.45 25.96 12.25
CA ASN A 143 -16.70 25.76 13.01
C ASN A 143 -16.67 26.40 14.41
N GLU A 144 -15.49 26.82 14.89
CA GLU A 144 -15.30 27.53 16.16
C GLU A 144 -15.38 29.07 16.02
N ASN A 145 -15.40 29.60 14.79
CA ASN A 145 -15.56 31.02 14.46
C ASN A 145 -16.99 31.33 13.99
#